data_AF-A0A178A8J3-F1
#
_entry.id   AF-A0A178A8J3-F1
#
_cell.length_a   1.000
_cell.length_b   1.000
_cell.length_c   1.000
_cell.angle_alpha   90.00
_cell.angle_beta   90.00
_cell.angle_gamma   90.00
#
_symmetry.space_group_name_H-M   'P 1'
#
loop_
_entity.id
_entity.type
_entity.pdbx_description
1 polymer ?
#
loop_
_entity_poly.entity_id
_entity_poly.type
_entity_poly.pdbx_seq_one_letter_code
_entity_poly.pdbx_strand_id
1 'polypeptide(L)'
;MGAGKTSVGEKLAEICGYSVIDTDQEIARKMKMEIPQIFAQYGEERFREIETEVLVELSQKSVITTTGGGIILKKANREVLKTGKTIFLQAAPQTVLERVGLDSGRPLIQNKSLEEITEMYQTRLPLYLECASFVVDTTDLSIEEVANTINKEMNVC
;
A
#
# COMPACT_ATOMS: atom_id res chain seq x y z
N MET A 1 -5.69 2.54 -2.18
CA MET A 1 -5.17 3.62 -3.06
C MET A 1 -5.59 4.95 -2.45
N GLY A 2 -4.99 6.10 -2.78
CA GLY A 2 -5.39 7.40 -2.19
C GLY A 2 -5.08 7.62 -0.69
N ALA A 3 -4.64 6.60 0.06
CA ALA A 3 -4.33 6.75 1.48
C ALA A 3 -3.02 7.51 1.81
N GLY A 4 -2.35 8.11 0.81
CA GLY A 4 -1.11 8.88 1.04
C GLY A 4 0.17 8.06 1.28
N LYS A 5 0.16 6.74 1.05
CA LYS A 5 1.27 5.82 1.38
C LYS A 5 2.63 6.25 0.85
N THR A 6 2.73 6.66 -0.42
CA THR A 6 4.00 7.10 -1.03
C THR A 6 4.52 8.35 -0.32
N SER A 7 3.70 9.38 -0.21
CA SER A 7 4.10 10.65 0.41
C SER A 7 4.40 10.51 1.91
N VAL A 8 3.62 9.72 2.65
CA VAL A 8 3.90 9.41 4.07
C VAL A 8 5.17 8.58 4.20
N GLY A 9 5.39 7.60 3.31
CA GLY A 9 6.61 6.80 3.28
C GLY A 9 7.85 7.65 3.03
N GLU A 10 7.80 8.56 2.05
CA GLU A 10 8.87 9.53 1.76
C GLU A 10 9.16 10.44 2.95
N LYS A 11 8.11 10.96 3.61
CA LYS A 11 8.29 11.80 4.79
C LYS A 11 8.89 11.03 5.97
N LEU A 12 8.44 9.80 6.21
CA LEU A 12 9.04 8.92 7.24
C LEU A 12 10.50 8.59 6.93
N ALA A 13 10.84 8.39 5.65
CA ALA A 13 12.21 8.19 5.23
C ALA A 13 13.10 9.41 5.49
N GLU A 14 12.60 10.61 5.22
CA GLU A 14 13.30 11.86 5.54
C GLU A 14 13.57 11.98 7.05
N ILE A 15 12.58 11.66 7.89
CA ILE A 15 12.68 11.71 9.36
C ILE A 15 13.67 10.67 9.89
N CYS A 16 13.62 9.44 9.38
CA CYS A 16 14.35 8.31 9.95
C CYS A 16 15.62 7.89 9.19
N GLY A 17 15.93 8.52 8.06
CA GLY A 17 17.10 8.17 7.24
C GLY A 17 16.99 6.80 6.55
N TYR A 18 15.78 6.29 6.34
CA TYR A 18 15.55 5.04 5.59
C TYR A 18 15.35 5.30 4.10
N SER A 19 15.60 4.29 3.27
CA SER A 19 15.14 4.28 1.88
C SER A 19 13.68 3.85 1.79
N VAL A 20 12.95 4.35 0.79
CA VAL A 20 11.58 3.91 0.47
C VAL A 20 11.58 3.06 -0.79
N ILE A 21 10.87 1.93 -0.77
CA ILE A 21 10.64 1.11 -1.96
C ILE A 21 9.14 0.83 -2.08
N ASP A 22 8.58 1.12 -3.26
CA ASP A 22 7.19 0.78 -3.58
C ASP A 22 7.11 -0.60 -4.24
N THR A 23 6.22 -1.47 -3.77
CA THR A 23 6.09 -2.83 -4.32
C THR A 23 5.68 -2.82 -5.78
N ASP A 24 4.78 -1.91 -6.20
CA ASP A 24 4.33 -1.89 -7.59
C ASP A 24 5.46 -1.40 -8.51
N GLN A 25 6.24 -0.42 -8.08
CA GLN A 25 7.45 0.01 -8.80
C GLN A 25 8.48 -1.11 -8.89
N GLU A 26 8.71 -1.86 -7.81
CA GLU A 26 9.67 -2.97 -7.81
C GLU A 26 9.21 -4.13 -8.70
N ILE A 27 7.92 -4.44 -8.72
CA ILE A 27 7.32 -5.41 -9.65
C ILE A 27 7.53 -4.96 -11.10
N ALA A 28 7.17 -3.72 -11.42
CA ALA A 28 7.32 -3.17 -12.77
C ALA A 28 8.78 -3.19 -13.24
N ARG A 29 9.71 -2.82 -12.34
CA ARG A 29 11.15 -2.85 -12.59
C ARG A 29 11.67 -4.25 -12.87
N LYS A 30 11.26 -5.25 -12.08
CA LYS A 30 11.67 -6.65 -12.25
C LYS A 30 11.12 -7.26 -13.54
N MET A 31 9.86 -7.00 -13.83
CA MET A 31 9.18 -7.52 -15.01
C MET A 31 9.52 -6.75 -16.28
N LYS A 32 10.14 -5.56 -16.16
CA LYS A 32 10.38 -4.62 -17.27
C LYS A 32 9.11 -4.32 -18.06
N MET A 33 7.99 -4.21 -17.33
CA MET A 33 6.65 -4.06 -17.88
C MET A 33 5.82 -3.20 -16.95
N GLU A 34 4.92 -2.40 -17.52
CA GLU A 34 3.94 -1.64 -16.76
C GLU A 34 2.90 -2.59 -16.14
N ILE A 35 2.37 -2.24 -14.97
CA ILE A 35 1.38 -3.06 -14.25
C ILE A 35 0.19 -3.45 -15.15
N PRO A 36 -0.44 -2.55 -15.93
CA PRO A 36 -1.52 -2.93 -16.85
C PRO A 36 -1.10 -4.01 -17.87
N GLN A 37 0.14 -3.97 -18.36
CA GLN A 37 0.66 -4.96 -19.31
C GLN A 37 0.86 -6.32 -18.64
N ILE A 38 1.34 -6.33 -17.40
CA ILE A 38 1.49 -7.56 -16.61
C ILE A 38 0.13 -8.23 -16.41
N PHE A 39 -0.89 -7.45 -16.01
CA PHE A 39 -2.26 -7.96 -15.87
C PHE A 39 -2.82 -8.48 -17.20
N ALA A 40 -2.63 -7.75 -18.31
CA ALA A 40 -3.13 -8.15 -19.62
C ALA A 40 -2.46 -9.42 -20.16
N GLN A 41 -1.15 -9.60 -19.90
CA GLN A 41 -0.38 -10.72 -20.44
C GLN A 41 -0.43 -11.97 -19.55
N TYR A 42 -0.39 -11.81 -18.22
CA TYR A 42 -0.22 -12.92 -17.29
C TYR A 42 -1.42 -13.13 -16.34
N GLY A 43 -2.37 -12.19 -16.32
CA GLY A 43 -3.51 -12.23 -15.41
C GLY A 43 -3.19 -11.82 -13.98
N GLU A 44 -4.25 -11.64 -13.18
CA GLU A 44 -4.13 -11.19 -11.79
C GLU A 44 -3.44 -12.24 -10.90
N GLU A 45 -3.72 -13.53 -11.10
CA GLU A 45 -3.15 -14.58 -10.25
C GLU A 45 -1.62 -14.56 -10.28
N ARG A 46 -1.03 -14.50 -11.48
CA ARG A 46 0.43 -14.41 -11.64
C ARG A 46 0.98 -13.09 -11.10
N PHE A 47 0.26 -11.99 -11.27
CA PHE A 47 0.64 -10.71 -10.63
C PHE A 47 0.73 -10.86 -9.11
N ARG A 48 -0.24 -11.52 -8.48
CA ARG A 48 -0.26 -11.74 -7.02
C ARG A 48 0.88 -12.63 -6.54
N GLU A 49 1.29 -13.62 -7.34
CA GLU A 49 2.48 -14.44 -7.03
C GLU A 49 3.75 -13.59 -7.01
N ILE A 50 3.96 -12.77 -8.05
CA ILE A 50 5.11 -11.86 -8.14
C ILE A 50 5.07 -10.82 -7.01
N GLU A 51 3.88 -10.32 -6.67
CA GLU A 51 3.65 -9.40 -5.55
C GLU A 51 4.07 -10.04 -4.21
N THR A 52 3.76 -11.32 -3.99
CA THR A 52 4.24 -12.09 -2.83
C THR A 52 5.76 -12.22 -2.82
N GLU A 53 6.39 -12.59 -3.94
CA GLU A 53 7.84 -12.74 -4.05
C GLU A 53 8.56 -11.42 -3.71
N VAL A 54 8.10 -10.30 -4.28
CA VAL A 54 8.65 -8.97 -4.01
C VAL A 54 8.49 -8.58 -2.54
N LEU A 55 7.32 -8.81 -1.94
CA LEU A 55 7.09 -8.50 -0.53
C LEU A 55 8.04 -9.28 0.39
N VAL A 56 8.23 -10.58 0.13
CA VAL A 56 9.14 -11.43 0.90
C VAL A 56 10.56 -10.90 0.81
N GLU A 57 11.06 -10.55 -0.38
CA GLU A 57 12.40 -9.98 -0.52
C GLU A 57 12.57 -8.64 0.20
N LEU A 58 11.57 -7.75 0.12
CA LEU A 58 11.63 -6.45 0.78
C LEU A 58 11.52 -6.56 2.30
N SER A 59 10.79 -7.56 2.82
CA SER A 59 10.69 -7.81 4.27
C SER A 59 12.04 -8.15 4.94
N GLN A 60 13.04 -8.56 4.16
CA GLN A 60 14.38 -8.87 4.65
C GLN A 60 15.32 -7.66 4.63
N LYS A 61 14.85 -6.49 4.19
CA LYS A 61 15.65 -5.27 4.06
C LYS A 61 15.24 -4.24 5.11
N SER A 62 16.20 -3.43 5.56
CA SER A 62 15.95 -2.28 6.43
C SER A 62 15.50 -1.06 5.61
N VAL A 63 14.28 -1.12 5.08
CA VAL A 63 13.67 -0.08 4.24
C VAL A 63 12.20 0.14 4.60
N ILE A 64 11.69 1.33 4.32
CA ILE A 64 10.24 1.59 4.34
C ILE A 64 9.65 1.03 3.05
N THR A 65 8.67 0.13 3.17
CA THR A 65 8.00 -0.46 2.01
C THR A 65 6.60 0.11 1.87
N THR A 66 6.29 0.73 0.72
CA THR A 66 4.91 1.10 0.36
C THR A 66 4.31 0.01 -0.51
N THR A 67 3.06 -0.36 -0.23
CA THR A 67 2.44 -1.54 -0.85
C THR A 67 1.30 -1.21 -1.81
N GLY A 68 1.07 -2.10 -2.77
CA GLY A 68 -0.15 -2.10 -3.57
C GLY A 68 -1.39 -2.34 -2.70
N GLY A 69 -2.54 -1.74 -3.06
CA GLY A 69 -3.78 -1.91 -2.28
C GLY A 69 -4.39 -3.33 -2.33
N GLY A 70 -3.81 -4.22 -3.15
CA GLY A 70 -4.20 -5.63 -3.24
C GLY A 70 -3.29 -6.57 -2.43
N ILE A 71 -2.21 -6.05 -1.81
CA ILE A 71 -1.20 -6.85 -1.11
C ILE A 71 -1.81 -7.79 -0.08
N ILE A 72 -2.86 -7.33 0.61
CA ILE A 72 -3.56 -8.04 1.70
C ILE A 72 -4.42 -9.22 1.23
N LEU A 73 -4.66 -9.36 -0.07
CA LEU A 73 -5.63 -10.34 -0.59
C LEU A 73 -5.10 -11.77 -0.44
N LYS A 74 -3.78 -11.97 -0.62
CA LYS A 74 -3.13 -13.26 -0.36
C LYS A 74 -2.83 -13.38 1.14
N LYS A 75 -3.29 -14.48 1.76
CA LYS A 75 -3.00 -14.78 3.16
C LYS A 75 -1.49 -14.81 3.45
N ALA A 76 -0.70 -15.38 2.55
CA ALA A 76 0.77 -15.42 2.68
C ALA A 76 1.38 -14.03 2.88
N ASN A 77 0.89 -13.03 2.14
CA ASN A 77 1.37 -11.64 2.28
C ASN A 77 1.03 -11.07 3.66
N ARG A 78 -0.17 -11.36 4.17
CA ARG A 78 -0.56 -10.90 5.51
C ARG A 78 0.31 -11.51 6.61
N GLU A 79 0.69 -12.78 6.48
CA GLU A 79 1.64 -13.41 7.41
C GLU A 79 3.01 -12.75 7.36
N VAL A 80 3.51 -12.40 6.17
CA VAL A 80 4.76 -11.62 6.04
C VAL A 80 4.61 -10.23 6.68
N LEU A 81 3.53 -9.50 6.39
CA LEU A 81 3.28 -8.16 6.94
C LEU A 81 3.23 -8.16 8.48
N LYS A 82 2.66 -9.20 9.10
CA LYS A 82 2.62 -9.36 10.56
C LYS A 82 4.00 -9.48 11.21
N THR A 83 5.04 -9.87 10.46
CA THR A 83 6.41 -9.97 10.97
C THR A 83 7.11 -8.60 11.08
N GLY A 84 6.62 -7.59 10.36
CA GLY A 84 7.17 -6.24 10.36
C GLY A 84 6.31 -5.23 11.13
N LYS A 85 6.76 -3.98 11.17
CA LYS A 85 5.95 -2.84 11.65
C LYS A 85 5.01 -2.40 10.54
N THR A 86 3.83 -3.01 10.45
CA THR A 86 2.85 -2.70 9.39
C THR A 86 1.90 -1.60 9.83
N ILE A 87 1.86 -0.51 9.06
CA ILE A 87 0.97 0.62 9.32
C ILE A 87 -0.16 0.64 8.27
N PHE A 88 -1.40 0.65 8.74
CA PHE A 88 -2.56 0.89 7.90
C PHE A 88 -2.94 2.37 7.94
N LEU A 89 -2.77 3.04 6.82
CA LEU A 89 -3.28 4.39 6.61
C LEU A 89 -4.75 4.31 6.20
N GLN A 90 -5.63 4.57 7.15
CA GLN A 90 -7.06 4.62 6.96
C GLN A 90 -7.45 5.97 6.35
N ALA A 91 -8.35 5.94 5.38
CA ALA A 91 -8.93 7.13 4.78
C ALA A 91 -10.39 6.82 4.42
N ALA A 92 -11.28 7.80 4.56
CA ALA A 92 -12.66 7.65 4.13
C ALA A 92 -12.74 7.29 2.63
N PRO A 93 -13.68 6.42 2.19
CA PRO A 93 -13.84 6.07 0.77
C PRO A 93 -13.98 7.27 -0.16
N GLN A 94 -14.65 8.34 0.29
CA GLN A 94 -14.78 9.59 -0.45
C GLN A 94 -13.41 10.24 -0.71
N THR A 95 -12.59 10.37 0.32
CA THR A 95 -11.21 10.89 0.22
C THR A 95 -10.34 10.01 -0.69
N VAL A 96 -10.53 8.69 -0.64
CA VAL A 96 -9.84 7.75 -1.54
C VAL A 96 -10.25 7.99 -3.00
N LEU A 97 -11.53 8.18 -3.28
CA LEU A 97 -12.03 8.43 -4.64
C LEU A 97 -11.47 9.75 -5.20
N GLU A 98 -11.52 10.83 -4.42
CA GLU A 98 -10.96 12.14 -4.81
C GLU A 98 -9.48 12.05 -5.18
N ARG A 99 -8.69 11.31 -4.38
CA ARG A 99 -7.24 11.17 -4.60
C ARG A 99 -6.90 10.18 -5.74
N VAL A 100 -7.79 9.23 -6.04
CA VAL A 100 -7.58 8.22 -7.10
C VAL A 100 -7.95 8.74 -8.49
N GLY A 101 -8.94 9.64 -8.60
CA GLY A 101 -9.35 10.22 -9.88
C GLY A 101 -8.24 10.95 -10.66
N LEU A 102 -7.08 11.15 -10.03
CA LEU A 102 -5.91 11.83 -10.58
C LEU A 102 -4.82 10.88 -11.13
N ASP A 103 -4.92 9.56 -10.93
CA ASP A 103 -3.83 8.60 -11.24
C ASP A 103 -4.25 7.56 -12.29
N SER A 104 -3.67 7.63 -13.50
CA SER A 104 -4.11 6.93 -14.72
C SER A 104 -3.49 5.54 -14.95
N GLY A 105 -2.60 5.07 -14.06
CA GLY A 105 -1.82 3.84 -14.25
C GLY A 105 -2.38 2.56 -13.62
N ARG A 106 -3.58 2.59 -13.04
CA ARG A 106 -4.03 1.53 -12.11
C ARG A 106 -5.40 0.93 -12.48
N PRO A 107 -5.41 -0.18 -13.24
CA PRO A 107 -6.60 -0.67 -13.95
C PRO A 107 -7.73 -1.16 -13.04
N LEU A 108 -7.43 -1.54 -11.79
CA LEU A 108 -8.42 -2.11 -10.85
C LEU A 108 -9.41 -1.08 -10.26
N ILE A 109 -9.16 0.22 -10.41
CA ILE A 109 -10.05 1.29 -9.87
C ILE A 109 -10.46 2.30 -10.94
N GLN A 110 -9.78 2.33 -12.08
CA GLN A 110 -9.92 3.36 -13.12
C GLN A 110 -11.34 3.50 -13.73
N ASN A 111 -12.28 2.59 -13.43
CA ASN A 111 -13.67 2.66 -13.89
C ASN A 111 -14.69 2.28 -12.79
N LYS A 112 -14.32 2.36 -11.51
CA LYS A 112 -15.22 1.97 -10.41
C LYS A 112 -16.04 3.14 -9.88
N SER A 113 -17.32 2.90 -9.60
CA SER A 113 -18.20 3.83 -8.90
C SER A 113 -17.79 4.00 -7.43
N LEU A 114 -18.29 5.07 -6.77
CA LEU A 114 -18.10 5.24 -5.32
C LEU A 114 -18.62 4.03 -4.53
N GLU A 115 -19.72 3.43 -4.97
CA GLU A 115 -20.31 2.24 -4.35
C GLU A 115 -19.36 1.05 -4.46
N GLU A 116 -18.82 0.77 -5.66
CA GLU A 116 -17.85 -0.33 -5.87
C GLU A 116 -16.55 -0.14 -5.08
N ILE A 117 -16.08 1.11 -4.93
CA ILE A 117 -14.92 1.42 -4.08
C ILE A 117 -15.26 1.21 -2.60
N THR A 118 -16.45 1.61 -2.18
CA THR A 118 -16.91 1.45 -0.79
C THR A 118 -17.06 -0.01 -0.42
N GLU A 119 -17.69 -0.82 -1.28
CA GLU A 119 -17.79 -2.28 -1.09
C GLU A 119 -16.40 -2.93 -1.06
N MET A 120 -15.52 -2.56 -2.00
CA MET A 120 -14.15 -3.05 -2.02
C MET A 120 -13.37 -2.65 -0.74
N TYR A 121 -13.61 -1.45 -0.21
CA TYR A 121 -13.02 -1.02 1.05
C TYR A 121 -13.54 -1.85 2.22
N GLN A 122 -14.86 -2.00 2.34
CA GLN A 122 -15.50 -2.77 3.42
C GLN A 122 -15.05 -4.23 3.43
N THR A 123 -14.97 -4.86 2.26
CA THR A 123 -14.49 -6.26 2.15
C THR A 123 -13.02 -6.41 2.49
N ARG A 124 -12.19 -5.40 2.24
CA ARG A 124 -10.74 -5.43 2.54
C ARG A 124 -10.41 -4.94 3.95
N LEU A 125 -11.27 -4.17 4.59
CA LEU A 125 -11.01 -3.56 5.90
C LEU A 125 -10.62 -4.61 6.96
N PRO A 126 -11.33 -5.75 7.12
CA PRO A 126 -10.91 -6.78 8.07
C PRO A 126 -9.50 -7.32 7.78
N LEU A 127 -9.12 -7.42 6.51
CA LEU A 127 -7.81 -7.94 6.08
C LEU A 127 -6.68 -6.94 6.35
N TYR A 128 -6.94 -5.63 6.18
CA TYR A 128 -5.99 -4.59 6.57
C TYR A 128 -5.77 -4.58 8.08
N LEU A 129 -6.85 -4.65 8.86
CA LEU A 129 -6.78 -4.69 10.32
C LEU A 129 -6.09 -5.96 10.83
N GLU A 130 -6.28 -7.10 10.15
CA GLU A 130 -5.66 -8.38 10.53
C GLU A 130 -4.13 -8.32 10.55
N CYS A 131 -3.50 -7.56 9.65
CA CYS A 131 -2.04 -7.47 9.54
C CYS A 131 -1.45 -6.13 9.98
N ALA A 132 -2.26 -5.17 10.42
CA ALA A 132 -1.78 -3.88 10.88
C ALA A 132 -1.27 -3.97 12.32
N SER A 133 -0.04 -3.51 12.54
CA SER A 133 0.48 -3.23 13.88
C SER A 133 -0.06 -1.92 14.43
N PHE A 134 -0.37 -0.96 13.55
CA PHE A 134 -0.91 0.34 13.90
C PHE A 134 -1.81 0.88 12.79
N VAL A 135 -2.86 1.60 13.17
CA VAL A 135 -3.83 2.20 12.27
C VAL A 135 -3.83 3.71 12.50
N VAL A 136 -3.70 4.47 11.42
CA VAL A 136 -3.76 5.94 11.45
C VAL A 136 -4.85 6.42 10.52
N ASP A 137 -5.81 7.18 11.05
CA ASP A 137 -6.76 7.90 10.22
C ASP A 137 -6.07 9.13 9.61
N THR A 138 -6.07 9.20 8.29
CA THR A 138 -5.40 10.23 7.49
C THR A 138 -6.36 11.26 6.91
N THR A 139 -7.64 11.23 7.30
CA THR A 139 -8.70 12.04 6.68
C THR A 139 -8.46 13.54 6.86
N ASP A 140 -8.11 13.98 8.07
CA ASP A 140 -7.92 15.39 8.42
C ASP A 140 -6.48 15.73 8.84
N LEU A 141 -5.53 14.84 8.55
CA LEU A 141 -4.11 15.02 8.90
C LEU A 141 -3.28 15.33 7.67
N SER A 142 -2.35 16.27 7.81
CA SER A 142 -1.27 16.48 6.85
C SER A 142 -0.31 15.29 6.81
N ILE A 143 0.43 15.14 5.71
CA ILE A 143 1.45 14.09 5.56
C ILE A 143 2.48 14.15 6.70
N GLU A 144 2.85 15.36 7.13
CA GLU A 144 3.79 15.58 8.23
C GLU A 144 3.23 15.12 9.58
N GLU A 145 1.97 15.44 9.89
CA GLU A 145 1.31 14.97 11.11
C GLU A 145 1.16 13.44 11.15
N VAL A 146 0.83 12.82 10.01
CA VAL A 146 0.76 11.37 9.89
C VAL A 146 2.13 10.74 10.12
N ALA A 147 3.17 11.23 9.45
CA ALA A 147 4.53 10.69 9.59
C ALA A 147 5.07 10.85 11.03
N ASN A 148 4.85 12.00 11.66
CA ASN A 148 5.26 12.24 13.04
C ASN A 148 4.50 11.33 14.03
N THR A 149 3.18 11.16 13.83
CA THR A 149 2.36 10.24 14.63
C THR A 149 2.88 8.80 14.51
N ILE A 150 3.16 8.34 13.30
CA ILE A 150 3.71 6.99 13.07
C ILE A 150 5.07 6.85 13.74
N ASN A 151 5.96 7.84 13.60
CA ASN A 151 7.28 7.75 14.20
C ASN A 151 7.20 7.61 15.73
N LYS A 152 6.37 8.47 16.35
CA LYS A 152 6.16 8.50 17.80
C LYS A 152 5.55 7.20 18.35
N GLU A 153 4.52 6.67 17.70
CA GLU A 153 3.78 5.50 18.23
C GLU A 153 4.48 4.17 17.91
N MET A 154 5.20 4.09 16.79
CA MET A 154 5.83 2.85 16.33
C MET A 154 7.35 2.79 16.62
N ASN A 155 7.94 3.86 17.17
CA ASN A 155 9.39 4.02 17.36
C ASN A 155 10.14 3.54 16.10
N VAL A 156 9.76 4.08 14.93
CA VAL A 156 10.38 3.68 13.65
C VAL A 156 11.86 4.05 13.68
N CYS A 157 12.10 5.26 14.18
CA CYS A 157 13.33 5.78 14.77
C CYS A 157 12.92 6.65 15.99
#